data_AF-A0A965VR82-F1
#
_entry.id   AF-A0A965VR82-F1
#
_cell.length_a   1.000
_cell.length_b   1.000
_cell.length_c   1.000
_cell.angle_alpha   90.00
_cell.angle_beta   90.00
_cell.angle_gamma   90.00
#
_symmetry.space_group_name_H-M   'P 1'
#
loop_
_entity.id
_entity.type
_entity.pdbx_description
1 polymer ?
#
loop_
_entity_poly.entity_id
_entity_poly.type
_entity_poly.pdbx_seq_one_letter_code
_entity_poly.pdbx_strand_id
1 'polypeptide(L)' 'ERCSGHNGTYAVKKEFRPASVKIGKPVMNRVQNANPDHYASDCPMAGHQIETGLKDAKEPEHPLKLLRNAYGI' A
#
# COMPACT_ATOMS: atom_id res chain seq x y z
N GLU A 1 -3.39 15.27 -1.00
CA GLU A 1 -3.38 13.83 -0.66
C GLU A 1 -4.15 12.99 -1.69
N ARG A 2 -3.99 11.66 -1.73
CA ARG A 2 -4.70 10.73 -2.66
C ARG A 2 -5.01 9.40 -1.93
N CYS A 3 -6.13 8.76 -2.28
CA CYS A 3 -6.61 7.51 -1.67
C CYS A 3 -5.91 6.27 -2.27
N SER A 4 -5.77 5.19 -1.48
CA SER A 4 -5.27 3.87 -1.93
C SER A 4 -6.25 3.13 -2.86
N GLY A 5 -7.53 3.49 -2.83
CA GLY A 5 -8.59 2.87 -3.62
C GLY A 5 -9.14 1.57 -3.04
N HIS A 6 -8.78 1.17 -1.81
CA HIS A 6 -9.21 -0.10 -1.23
C HIS A 6 -10.74 -0.12 -0.90
N ASN A 7 -11.25 0.85 -0.14
CA ASN A 7 -12.69 0.97 0.16
C ASN A 7 -13.37 -0.35 0.62
N GLY A 8 -12.75 -1.04 1.58
CA GLY A 8 -13.24 -2.32 2.13
C GLY A 8 -13.43 -3.40 1.08
N THR A 9 -14.58 -4.09 1.11
CA THR A 9 -14.86 -5.20 0.18
C THR A 9 -15.02 -4.76 -1.27
N TYR A 10 -15.17 -3.46 -1.54
CA TYR A 10 -15.28 -2.93 -2.91
C TYR A 10 -14.05 -3.29 -3.74
N ALA A 11 -12.83 -3.08 -3.22
CA ALA A 11 -11.62 -3.36 -3.99
C ALA A 11 -11.43 -4.82 -4.37
N VAL A 12 -11.90 -5.76 -3.54
CA VAL A 12 -11.64 -7.19 -3.73
C VAL A 12 -12.68 -7.87 -4.63
N LYS A 13 -13.79 -7.19 -4.92
CA LYS A 13 -14.80 -7.67 -5.89
C LYS A 13 -14.25 -7.58 -7.31
N LYS A 14 -14.42 -8.66 -8.08
CA LYS A 14 -13.89 -8.77 -9.46
C LYS A 14 -14.40 -7.63 -10.36
N GLU A 15 -15.66 -7.25 -10.20
CA GLU A 15 -16.36 -6.22 -10.96
C GLU A 15 -15.74 -4.83 -10.74
N PHE A 16 -15.17 -4.60 -9.56
CA PHE A 16 -14.69 -3.28 -9.12
C PHE A 16 -13.18 -3.19 -9.00
N ARG A 17 -12.46 -4.32 -9.02
CA ARG A 17 -10.99 -4.36 -8.92
C ARG A 17 -10.29 -3.42 -9.90
N PRO A 18 -10.67 -3.34 -11.20
CA PRO A 18 -10.02 -2.43 -12.14
C PRO A 18 -10.19 -0.95 -11.75
N ALA A 19 -11.38 -0.56 -11.31
CA ALA A 19 -11.67 0.81 -10.87
C ALA A 19 -10.91 1.16 -9.58
N SER A 20 -10.93 0.23 -8.61
CA SER A 20 -10.19 0.35 -7.35
C SER A 20 -8.68 0.57 -7.58
N VAL A 21 -8.05 -0.23 -8.45
CA VAL A 21 -6.64 -0.05 -8.79
C VAL A 21 -6.40 1.27 -9.49
N LYS A 22 -7.27 1.66 -10.43
CA LYS A 22 -7.14 2.93 -11.14
C LYS A 22 -7.12 4.11 -10.16
N ILE A 23 -7.93 4.07 -9.10
CA ILE A 23 -7.95 5.07 -8.04
C ILE A 23 -6.63 5.07 -7.25
N GLY A 24 -6.10 3.89 -6.91
CA GLY A 24 -4.85 3.73 -6.13
C GLY A 24 -3.56 4.02 -6.91
N LYS A 25 -3.60 3.97 -8.24
CA LYS A 25 -2.43 4.07 -9.12
C LYS A 25 -1.52 5.28 -8.84
N PRO A 26 -2.01 6.49 -8.55
CA PRO A 26 -1.14 7.62 -8.20
C PRO A 26 -0.36 7.40 -6.90
N VAL A 27 -0.92 6.69 -5.92
CA VAL A 27 -0.23 6.36 -4.67
C VAL A 27 0.81 5.27 -4.91
N MET A 28 0.45 4.22 -5.64
CA MET A 28 1.35 3.13 -6.03
C MET A 28 2.59 3.66 -6.77
N ASN A 29 2.38 4.53 -7.77
CA ASN A 29 3.47 5.15 -8.52
C ASN A 29 4.39 6.00 -7.64
N ARG A 30 3.85 6.70 -6.63
CA ARG A 30 4.68 7.48 -5.70
C ARG A 30 5.55 6.59 -4.84
N VAL A 31 4.99 5.51 -4.29
CA VAL A 31 5.75 4.53 -3.50
C VAL A 31 6.84 3.88 -4.36
N GLN A 32 6.49 3.43 -5.58
CA GLN A 32 7.44 2.85 -6.52
C GLN A 32 8.58 3.82 -6.87
N ASN A 33 8.27 5.07 -7.19
CA ASN A 33 9.26 6.07 -7.60
C ASN A 33 10.13 6.57 -6.45
N ALA A 34 9.64 6.49 -5.21
CA ALA A 34 10.44 6.83 -4.03
C ALA A 34 11.53 5.79 -3.75
N ASN A 35 11.41 4.58 -4.32
CA ASN A 35 12.32 3.45 -4.10
C ASN A 35 12.72 3.25 -2.62
N PRO A 36 11.75 3.13 -1.69
CA PRO A 36 12.05 3.20 -0.27
C PRO A 36 12.58 1.86 0.30
N ASP A 37 13.49 1.97 1.25
CA ASP A 37 13.94 0.83 2.07
C ASP A 37 12.80 0.26 2.91
N HIS A 38 11.87 1.11 3.35
CA HIS A 38 10.68 0.72 4.10
C HIS A 38 9.51 1.63 3.70
N TYR A 39 8.32 1.05 3.59
CA TYR A 39 7.09 1.83 3.53
C TYR A 39 6.04 1.17 4.41
N ALA A 40 5.15 2.00 4.95
CA ALA A 40 4.14 1.56 5.89
C ALA A 40 2.81 2.25 5.61
N SER A 41 1.75 1.65 6.12
CA SER A 41 0.40 2.19 6.12
C SER A 41 -0.22 1.92 7.49
N ASP A 42 -0.90 2.91 8.05
CA ASP A 42 -1.70 2.76 9.27
C ASP A 42 -2.88 1.81 9.07
N CYS A 43 -3.43 1.77 7.85
CA CYS A 43 -4.41 0.80 7.40
C CYS A 43 -3.71 -0.37 6.68
N PRO A 44 -3.73 -1.61 7.21
CA PRO A 44 -3.07 -2.75 6.58
C PRO A 44 -3.66 -3.05 5.19
N MET A 45 -4.99 -2.90 5.05
CA MET A 45 -5.67 -3.10 3.77
C MET A 45 -5.23 -2.10 2.70
N ALA A 46 -5.00 -0.84 3.09
CA ALA A 46 -4.48 0.17 2.18
C ALA A 46 -3.03 -0.13 1.77
N GLY A 47 -2.21 -0.60 2.71
CA GLY A 47 -0.85 -1.05 2.44
C GLY A 47 -0.81 -2.18 1.41
N HIS A 48 -1.59 -3.24 1.62
CA HIS A 48 -1.66 -4.37 0.69
C HIS A 48 -2.31 -3.99 -0.64
N GLN A 49 -3.26 -3.06 -0.65
CA GLN A 49 -3.78 -2.52 -1.91
C GLN A 49 -2.66 -1.85 -2.72
N ILE A 50 -1.82 -1.03 -2.08
CA ILE A 50 -0.69 -0.34 -2.73
C ILE A 50 0.33 -1.35 -3.26
N GLU A 51 0.66 -2.36 -2.46
CA GLU A 51 1.57 -3.46 -2.83
C GLU A 51 1.20 -4.07 -4.19
N THR A 52 -0.09 -4.28 -4.46
CA THR A 52 -0.55 -4.90 -5.71
C THR A 52 -0.21 -4.12 -6.99
N GLY A 53 0.17 -2.84 -6.86
CA GLY A 53 0.58 -1.98 -7.96
C GLY A 53 2.08 -1.76 -8.09
N LEU A 54 2.89 -2.36 -7.22
CA LEU A 54 4.35 -2.26 -7.25
C LEU A 54 4.94 -3.29 -8.24
N LYS A 55 6.03 -2.94 -8.91
CA LYS A 55 6.73 -3.81 -9.88
C LYS A 55 7.48 -4.94 -9.18
N ASP A 56 8.12 -4.62 -8.07
CA ASP A 56 8.83 -5.55 -7.20
C ASP A 56 8.05 -5.61 -5.90
N ALA A 57 7.10 -6.55 -5.83
CA ALA A 57 6.18 -6.66 -4.71
C ALA A 57 6.96 -6.75 -3.40
N LYS A 58 6.83 -5.69 -2.60
CA LYS A 58 7.41 -5.56 -1.28
C LYS A 58 6.24 -5.32 -0.35
N GLU A 59 6.05 -6.19 0.63
CA GLU A 59 4.94 -6.03 1.57
C GLU A 59 5.09 -4.72 2.37
N PRO A 60 3.99 -4.02 2.67
CA PRO A 60 4.02 -2.90 3.59
C PRO A 60 4.44 -3.38 4.98
N GLU A 61 5.33 -2.65 5.64
CA GLU A 61 5.67 -2.95 7.02
C GLU A 61 4.67 -2.31 7.99
N HIS A 62 4.32 -3.03 9.05
CA HIS A 62 3.49 -2.47 10.11
C HIS A 62 4.27 -1.32 10.80
N PRO A 63 3.68 -0.13 11.02
CA PRO A 63 4.40 1.00 11.64
C PRO A 63 5.08 0.65 12.96
N LEU A 64 4.43 -0.16 13.80
CA LEU A 64 5.03 -0.65 15.07
C LEU A 64 6.28 -1.52 14.87
N LYS A 65 6.39 -2.25 13.76
CA LYS A 65 7.60 -3.01 13.43
C LYS A 65 8.76 -2.08 13.10
N LEU A 66 8.50 -1.00 12.35
CA LEU A 66 9.51 0.01 12.05
C LEU A 66 9.98 0.73 13.32
N LEU A 67 9.06 1.05 14.24
CA LEU A 67 9.43 1.59 15.55
C LEU A 67 10.29 0.59 16.33
N ARG A 68 9.86 -0.66 16.45
CA ARG A 68 10.64 -1.73 17.10
C ARG A 68 12.08 -1.78 16.56
N ASN A 69 12.24 -1.79 15.24
CA ASN A 69 13.55 -1.79 14.58
C ASN A 69 14.37 -0.53 14.93
N ALA A 70 13.74 0.66 14.93
CA ALA A 70 14.41 1.92 15.26
C ALA A 70 14.92 1.98 16.70
N TYR A 71 14.23 1.31 17.64
CA TYR A 71 14.64 1.19 19.03
C TYR A 71 15.58 0.00 19.30
N GLY A 72 15.92 -0.81 18.29
CA GLY A 72 16.80 -1.97 18.44
C GLY A 72 16.21 -3.13 19.26
N ILE A 73 14.88 -3.25 19.30
CA ILE A 73 14.13 -4.30 20.01
C ILE A 73 13.80 -5.46 19.06
#